data_AF-A0A2V5V4R0-F1
#
_entry.id   AF-A0A2V5V4R0-F1
#
_cell.length_a   1.000
_cell.length_b   1.000
_cell.length_c   1.000
_cell.angle_alpha   90.00
_cell.angle_beta   90.00
_cell.angle_gamma   90.00
#
_symmetry.space_group_name_H-M   'P 1'
#
loop_
_entity.id
_entity.type
_entity.pdbx_description
1 polymer ?
#
loop_
_entity_poly.entity_id
_entity_poly.type
_entity_poly.pdbx_seq_one_letter_code
_entity_poly.pdbx_strand_id
1 'polypeptide(L)'
;MNQRLISEIGRTQRLEILNSLKRTRGMSVNELVGKMKMSYMGIKQHCLTLHRDGYLDTWRRPQRMGRPEMVYRLTRRSHDLFQADSNQFTFDLLKSAQEIYGTNAPEKLLYNVFEKKTAALKTKAKGNTVAERAKWLARFRDGEGYMTQLVTGDEGGPKILECHSPIMNLLERYPIIARLEQDMFEAVLGTPVRREIIRNSGLYECAFYFSL
;
A
#
# COMPACT_ATOMS: atom_id res chain seq x y z
N MET A 1 -1.62 15.17 6.37
CA MET A 1 -0.33 14.51 6.69
C MET A 1 0.12 14.91 8.10
N ASN A 2 0.95 14.11 8.78
CA ASN A 2 1.48 14.44 10.11
C ASN A 2 2.49 15.60 10.01
N GLN A 3 2.06 16.82 10.37
CA GLN A 3 2.86 18.06 10.25
C GLN A 3 4.17 18.02 11.05
N ARG A 4 4.20 17.30 12.18
CA ARG A 4 5.40 17.16 13.01
C ARG A 4 6.49 16.38 12.27
N LEU A 5 6.14 15.25 11.66
CA LEU A 5 7.11 14.45 10.90
C LEU A 5 7.62 15.15 9.63
N ILE A 6 6.78 15.93 8.97
CA ILE A 6 7.19 16.76 7.83
C ILE A 6 8.24 17.80 8.26
N SER A 7 8.02 18.43 9.42
CA SER A 7 8.98 19.38 9.99
C SER A 7 10.30 18.72 10.39
N GLU A 8 10.25 17.50 10.93
CA GLU A 8 11.43 16.71 11.30
C GLU A 8 12.27 16.29 10.09
N ILE A 9 11.62 15.88 8.99
CA ILE A 9 12.33 15.40 7.79
C ILE A 9 13.10 16.55 7.13
N GLY A 10 12.47 17.73 7.02
CA GLY A 10 13.06 18.93 6.45
C GLY A 10 13.45 18.80 4.96
N ARG A 11 13.06 19.79 4.15
CA ARG A 11 13.25 19.88 2.68
C ARG A 11 12.41 18.90 1.83
N THR A 12 12.01 19.38 0.65
CA THR A 12 11.19 18.65 -0.32
C THR A 12 11.87 17.39 -0.86
N GLN A 13 13.20 17.39 -1.03
CA GLN A 13 13.93 16.27 -1.64
C GLN A 13 13.90 15.00 -0.79
N ARG A 14 14.01 15.11 0.55
CA ARG A 14 13.94 13.95 1.43
C ARG A 14 12.54 13.31 1.42
N LEU A 15 11.48 14.12 1.36
CA LEU A 15 10.12 13.63 1.20
C LEU A 15 9.91 12.95 -0.16
N GLU A 16 10.49 13.51 -1.22
CA GLU A 16 10.44 12.93 -2.57
C GLU A 16 11.14 11.56 -2.65
N ILE A 17 12.26 11.37 -1.93
CA ILE A 17 12.91 10.06 -1.77
C ILE A 17 11.96 9.07 -1.10
N LEU A 18 11.35 9.45 0.02
CA LEU A 18 10.43 8.58 0.76
C LEU A 18 9.20 8.19 -0.09
N ASN A 19 8.62 9.15 -0.81
CA ASN A 19 7.51 8.92 -1.73
C ASN A 19 7.91 8.00 -2.90
N SER A 20 9.12 8.18 -3.45
CA SER A 20 9.65 7.34 -4.54
C SER A 20 9.84 5.89 -4.11
N LEU A 21 10.22 5.67 -2.85
CA LEU A 21 10.45 4.35 -2.28
C LEU A 21 9.14 3.62 -1.95
N LYS A 22 8.07 4.34 -1.59
CA LYS A 22 6.81 3.75 -1.10
C LYS A 22 6.15 2.76 -2.06
N ARG A 23 6.30 2.97 -3.37
CA ARG A 23 5.73 2.09 -4.43
C ARG A 23 6.70 1.02 -4.92
N THR A 24 7.75 0.72 -4.16
CA THR A 24 8.85 -0.17 -4.58
C THR A 24 9.32 -1.04 -3.42
N ARG A 25 10.09 -2.09 -3.71
CA ARG A 25 10.81 -2.90 -2.72
C ARG A 25 12.09 -2.24 -2.20
N GLY A 26 12.29 -0.97 -2.50
CA GLY A 26 13.52 -0.21 -2.27
C GLY A 26 14.11 0.32 -3.56
N MET A 27 15.06 1.23 -3.45
CA MET A 27 15.80 1.78 -4.58
C MET A 27 17.27 2.00 -4.25
N SER A 28 18.17 1.77 -5.21
CA SER A 28 19.56 2.16 -5.12
C SER A 28 19.72 3.67 -5.31
N VAL A 29 20.90 4.20 -4.94
CA VAL A 29 21.18 5.63 -5.16
C VAL A 29 21.11 5.96 -6.65
N ASN A 30 21.55 5.06 -7.54
CA ASN A 30 21.50 5.27 -8.98
C ASN A 30 20.06 5.31 -9.51
N GLU A 31 19.19 4.42 -9.03
CA GLU A 31 17.77 4.43 -9.36
C GLU A 31 17.10 5.75 -8.91
N LEU A 32 17.44 6.24 -7.72
CA LEU A 32 16.96 7.52 -7.21
C LEU A 32 17.50 8.72 -8.02
N VAL A 33 18.76 8.68 -8.45
CA VAL A 33 19.36 9.70 -9.35
C VAL A 33 18.55 9.82 -10.64
N GLY A 34 18.24 8.68 -11.26
CA GLY A 34 17.43 8.65 -12.49
C GLY A 34 16.04 9.26 -12.31
N LYS A 35 15.42 9.06 -11.13
CA LYS A 35 14.09 9.63 -10.83
C LYS A 35 14.13 11.12 -10.50
N MET A 36 15.07 11.54 -9.66
CA MET A 36 15.07 12.87 -9.05
C MET A 36 15.94 13.90 -9.78
N LYS A 37 16.70 13.49 -10.81
CA LYS A 37 17.60 14.35 -11.59
C LYS A 37 18.57 15.17 -10.72
N MET A 38 19.03 14.60 -9.61
CA MET A 38 20.01 15.19 -8.70
C MET A 38 21.36 14.48 -8.82
N SER A 39 22.43 15.12 -8.32
CA SER A 39 23.75 14.47 -8.25
C SER A 39 23.74 13.26 -7.32
N TYR A 40 24.54 12.26 -7.66
CA TYR A 40 24.70 11.05 -6.86
C TYR A 40 25.03 11.36 -5.40
N MET A 41 25.98 12.27 -5.15
CA MET A 41 26.39 12.64 -3.80
C MET A 41 25.29 13.37 -3.03
N GLY A 42 24.47 14.19 -3.71
CA GLY A 42 23.32 14.84 -3.08
C GLY A 42 22.28 13.84 -2.59
N ILE A 43 21.89 12.89 -3.44
CA ILE A 43 20.94 11.83 -3.06
C ILE A 43 21.52 10.93 -1.99
N LYS A 44 22.79 10.52 -2.11
CA LYS A 44 23.46 9.69 -1.11
C LYS A 44 23.44 10.36 0.26
N GLN A 45 23.71 11.67 0.34
CA GLN A 45 23.69 12.40 1.61
C GLN A 45 22.28 12.47 2.22
N HIS A 46 21.25 12.66 1.40
CA HIS A 46 19.86 12.59 1.86
C HIS A 46 19.49 11.20 2.38
N CYS A 47 19.87 10.13 1.66
CA CYS A 47 19.61 8.75 2.08
C CYS A 47 20.34 8.41 3.38
N LEU A 48 21.61 8.83 3.54
CA LEU A 48 22.36 8.65 4.78
C LEU A 48 21.71 9.38 5.95
N THR A 49 21.21 10.60 5.74
CA THR A 49 20.48 11.34 6.78
C THR A 49 19.21 10.60 7.18
N LEU A 50 18.38 10.23 6.19
CA LEU A 50 17.12 9.50 6.44
C LEU A 50 17.35 8.13 7.08
N HIS A 51 18.46 7.45 6.75
CA HIS A 51 18.86 6.19 7.38
C HIS A 51 19.25 6.39 8.84
N ARG A 52 20.11 7.39 9.12
CA ARG A 52 20.51 7.76 10.49
C ARG A 52 19.29 8.16 11.34
N ASP A 53 18.36 8.89 10.75
CA ASP A 53 17.14 9.35 11.43
C ASP A 53 16.07 8.22 11.51
N GLY A 54 16.38 7.03 10.99
CA GLY A 54 15.56 5.81 11.14
C GLY A 54 14.39 5.69 10.17
N TYR A 55 14.26 6.55 9.17
CA TYR A 55 13.23 6.47 8.12
C TYR A 55 13.56 5.44 7.03
N LEU A 56 14.85 5.15 6.84
CA LEU A 56 15.33 4.17 5.86
C LEU A 56 16.14 3.05 6.53
N ASP A 57 16.09 1.85 5.97
CA ASP A 57 17.08 0.79 6.17
C ASP A 57 17.83 0.51 4.87
N THR A 58 18.81 -0.39 4.91
CA THR A 58 19.49 -0.89 3.71
C THR A 58 19.28 -2.38 3.56
N TRP A 59 19.21 -2.84 2.31
CA TRP A 59 19.12 -4.26 1.97
C TRP A 59 19.98 -4.56 0.75
N ARG A 60 20.52 -5.78 0.71
CA ARG A 60 21.26 -6.29 -0.44
C ARG A 60 20.31 -7.05 -1.34
N ARG A 61 19.90 -6.42 -2.45
CA ARG A 61 19.03 -7.03 -3.45
C ARG A 61 19.86 -7.98 -4.32
N PRO A 62 19.53 -9.28 -4.37
CA PRO A 62 20.17 -10.21 -5.29
C PRO A 62 19.99 -9.73 -6.73
N GLN A 63 21.05 -9.77 -7.53
CA GLN A 63 21.02 -9.46 -8.96
C GLN A 63 21.28 -10.74 -9.76
N ARG A 64 20.76 -10.82 -10.99
CA ARG A 64 21.01 -11.97 -11.90
C ARG A 64 22.49 -12.17 -12.20
N MET A 65 23.28 -11.09 -12.15
CA MET A 65 24.72 -11.12 -12.44
C MET A 65 25.42 -10.03 -11.62
N GLY A 66 26.57 -10.33 -11.01
CA GLY A 66 27.35 -9.40 -10.19
C GLY A 66 27.09 -9.48 -8.68
N ARG A 67 27.70 -8.56 -7.93
CA ARG A 67 27.51 -8.47 -6.47
C ARG A 67 26.12 -7.90 -6.15
N PRO A 68 25.43 -8.38 -5.11
CA PRO A 68 24.15 -7.83 -4.68
C PRO A 68 24.19 -6.31 -4.53
N GLU A 69 23.19 -5.63 -5.07
CA GLU A 69 23.11 -4.18 -5.05
C GLU A 69 22.56 -3.70 -3.70
N MET A 70 23.19 -2.68 -3.12
CA MET A 70 22.68 -2.04 -1.91
C MET A 70 21.54 -1.08 -2.27
N VAL A 71 20.38 -1.32 -1.67
CA VAL A 71 19.19 -0.50 -1.88
C VAL A 71 18.68 0.02 -0.55
N TYR A 72 18.14 1.24 -0.56
CA TYR A 72 17.44 1.80 0.59
C TYR A 72 15.98 1.36 0.57
N ARG A 73 15.41 1.08 1.74
CA ARG A 73 13.98 0.77 1.89
C ARG A 73 13.38 1.55 3.02
N LEU A 74 12.07 1.76 2.95
CA LEU A 74 11.29 2.37 4.01
C LEU A 74 11.31 1.49 5.27
N THR A 75 11.46 2.11 6.43
CA THR A 75 11.19 1.48 7.73
C THR A 75 9.74 1.73 8.14
N ARG A 76 9.27 1.06 9.20
CA ARG A 76 7.94 1.32 9.78
C ARG A 76 7.76 2.78 10.22
N ARG A 77 8.83 3.45 10.68
CA ARG A 77 8.78 4.87 11.08
C ARG A 77 8.29 5.77 9.94
N SER A 78 8.59 5.43 8.70
CA SER A 78 8.14 6.21 7.54
C SER A 78 6.64 6.08 7.27
N HIS A 79 5.94 5.07 7.82
CA HIS A 79 4.52 4.84 7.57
C HIS A 79 3.64 5.97 8.08
N ASP A 80 4.02 6.60 9.19
CA ASP A 80 3.29 7.73 9.78
C ASP A 80 3.24 8.97 8.86
N LEU A 81 4.08 9.01 7.82
CA LEU A 81 4.03 10.05 6.77
C LEU A 81 2.90 9.80 5.77
N PHE A 82 2.58 8.53 5.52
CA PHE A 82 1.55 8.09 4.60
C PHE A 82 0.28 7.87 5.41
N GLN A 83 -0.57 8.90 5.47
CA GLN A 83 -1.76 8.85 6.32
C GLN A 83 -2.59 7.60 6.06
N ALA A 84 -3.02 6.98 7.16
CA ALA A 84 -4.21 6.16 7.15
C ALA A 84 -5.42 7.08 7.32
N ASP A 85 -6.46 6.86 6.51
CA ASP A 85 -7.72 7.58 6.52
C ASP A 85 -8.57 7.25 7.75
N SER A 86 -8.40 6.06 8.32
CA SER A 86 -9.16 5.70 9.52
C SER A 86 -8.61 6.47 10.73
N ASN A 87 -9.42 7.41 11.21
CA ASN A 87 -9.09 8.29 12.33
C ASN A 87 -9.53 7.67 13.66
N GLN A 88 -9.12 8.29 14.77
CA GLN A 88 -9.49 7.83 16.12
C GLN A 88 -11.01 7.72 16.31
N PHE A 89 -11.77 8.63 15.70
CA PHE A 89 -13.22 8.65 15.78
C PHE A 89 -13.87 7.36 15.21
N THR A 90 -13.34 6.81 14.11
CA THR A 90 -13.84 5.53 13.57
C THR A 90 -13.66 4.38 14.57
N PHE A 91 -12.54 4.33 15.30
CA PHE A 91 -12.33 3.31 16.33
C PHE A 91 -13.26 3.52 17.52
N ASP A 92 -13.44 4.75 17.96
CA ASP A 92 -14.33 5.06 19.08
C ASP A 92 -15.78 4.70 18.72
N LEU A 93 -16.21 4.92 17.48
CA LEU A 93 -17.53 4.52 16.98
C LEU A 93 -17.70 2.99 16.97
N LEU A 94 -16.71 2.25 16.45
CA LEU A 94 -16.76 0.79 16.43
C LEU A 94 -16.72 0.22 17.85
N LYS A 95 -15.92 0.79 18.74
CA LYS A 95 -15.88 0.40 20.16
C LYS A 95 -17.22 0.67 20.84
N SER A 96 -17.82 1.84 20.61
CA SER A 96 -19.15 2.16 21.14
C SER A 96 -20.22 1.19 20.62
N ALA A 97 -20.17 0.82 19.34
CA ALA A 97 -21.07 -0.19 18.80
C ALA A 97 -20.88 -1.55 19.48
N GLN A 98 -19.64 -1.92 19.83
CA GLN A 98 -19.35 -3.12 20.59
C GLN A 98 -19.96 -3.07 22.00
N GLU A 99 -19.87 -1.93 22.68
CA GLU A 99 -20.39 -1.73 24.04
C GLU A 99 -21.93 -1.74 24.08
N ILE A 100 -22.58 -1.15 23.07
CA ILE A 100 -24.05 -1.02 23.02
C ILE A 100 -24.72 -2.28 22.45
N TYR A 101 -24.15 -2.86 21.39
CA TYR A 101 -24.78 -3.92 20.58
C TYR A 101 -24.05 -5.27 20.68
N GLY A 102 -23.03 -5.38 21.52
CA GLY A 102 -22.29 -6.60 21.80
C GLY A 102 -21.06 -6.83 20.92
N THR A 103 -20.27 -7.86 21.28
CA THR A 103 -18.92 -8.13 20.75
C THR A 103 -18.84 -8.20 19.22
N ASN A 104 -19.87 -8.71 18.56
CA ASN A 104 -19.87 -8.93 17.11
C ASN A 104 -20.36 -7.72 16.30
N ALA A 105 -20.81 -6.65 16.96
CA ALA A 105 -21.36 -5.47 16.29
C ALA A 105 -20.36 -4.77 15.35
N PRO A 106 -19.08 -4.57 15.72
CA PRO A 106 -18.11 -3.93 14.83
C PRO A 106 -17.95 -4.66 13.50
N GLU A 107 -17.80 -5.98 13.54
CA GLU A 107 -17.62 -6.79 12.33
C GLU A 107 -18.85 -6.78 11.43
N LYS A 108 -20.06 -6.80 12.00
CA LYS A 108 -21.31 -6.67 11.25
C LYS A 108 -21.43 -5.31 10.55
N LEU A 109 -21.02 -4.24 11.22
CA LEU A 109 -20.99 -2.90 10.61
C LEU A 109 -20.00 -2.84 9.45
N LEU A 110 -18.79 -3.37 9.64
CA LEU A 110 -17.77 -3.45 8.60
C LEU A 110 -18.24 -4.27 7.41
N TYR A 111 -18.86 -5.43 7.64
CA TYR A 111 -19.46 -6.26 6.59
C TYR A 111 -20.46 -5.44 5.76
N ASN A 112 -21.42 -4.77 6.39
CA ASN A 112 -22.43 -3.97 5.71
C ASN A 112 -21.83 -2.80 4.90
N VAL A 113 -20.80 -2.14 5.44
CA VAL A 113 -20.07 -1.08 4.73
C VAL A 113 -19.40 -1.64 3.47
N PHE A 114 -18.73 -2.79 3.57
CA PHE A 114 -18.07 -3.43 2.44
C PHE A 114 -19.05 -4.01 1.43
N GLU A 115 -20.20 -4.52 1.85
CA GLU A 115 -21.26 -4.99 0.97
C GLU A 115 -21.78 -3.84 0.08
N LYS A 116 -22.12 -2.70 0.69
CA LYS A 116 -22.55 -1.49 -0.03
C LYS A 116 -21.47 -0.97 -0.96
N LYS A 117 -20.21 -0.95 -0.50
CA LYS A 117 -19.07 -0.54 -1.33
C LYS A 117 -18.91 -1.46 -2.53
N THR A 118 -18.99 -2.78 -2.33
CA THR A 118 -18.86 -3.78 -3.38
C THR A 118 -19.97 -3.63 -4.41
N ALA A 119 -21.23 -3.50 -3.99
CA ALA A 119 -22.35 -3.27 -4.89
C ALA A 119 -22.15 -2.00 -5.75
N ALA A 120 -21.76 -0.89 -5.11
CA ALA A 120 -21.48 0.36 -5.82
C ALA A 120 -20.33 0.23 -6.83
N LEU A 121 -19.27 -0.52 -6.50
CA LEU A 121 -18.15 -0.77 -7.40
C LEU A 121 -18.54 -1.64 -8.58
N LYS A 122 -19.34 -2.70 -8.37
CA LYS A 122 -19.84 -3.54 -9.47
C LYS A 122 -20.62 -2.72 -10.49
N THR A 123 -21.46 -1.78 -10.04
CA THR A 123 -22.21 -0.90 -10.95
C THR A 123 -21.32 0.08 -11.70
N LYS A 124 -20.22 0.54 -11.08
CA LYS A 124 -19.27 1.50 -11.68
C LYS A 124 -18.19 0.83 -12.54
N ALA A 125 -17.98 -0.47 -12.38
CA ALA A 125 -16.92 -1.20 -13.05
C ALA A 125 -17.04 -1.05 -14.56
N LYS A 126 -15.91 -0.72 -15.22
CA LYS A 126 -15.84 -0.54 -16.66
C LYS A 126 -15.06 -1.69 -17.27
N GLY A 127 -15.56 -2.23 -18.37
CA GLY A 127 -14.90 -3.29 -19.13
C GLY A 127 -15.71 -4.58 -19.21
N ASN A 128 -15.65 -5.22 -20.38
CA ASN A 128 -16.32 -6.47 -20.66
C ASN A 128 -15.45 -7.69 -20.29
N THR A 129 -14.13 -7.51 -20.29
CA THR A 129 -13.17 -8.56 -19.93
C THR A 129 -12.64 -8.41 -18.51
N VAL A 130 -12.11 -9.49 -17.92
CA VAL A 130 -11.44 -9.45 -16.61
C VAL A 130 -10.27 -8.47 -16.63
N ALA A 131 -9.47 -8.46 -17.71
CA ALA A 131 -8.35 -7.54 -17.88
C ALA A 131 -8.77 -6.06 -17.81
N GLU A 132 -9.86 -5.70 -18.48
CA GLU A 132 -10.37 -4.33 -18.47
C GLU A 132 -10.91 -3.93 -17.10
N ARG A 133 -11.66 -4.82 -16.44
CA ARG A 133 -12.14 -4.60 -15.07
C ARG A 133 -11.00 -4.47 -14.08
N ALA A 134 -9.94 -5.28 -14.21
CA ALA A 134 -8.75 -5.19 -13.39
C ALA A 134 -8.00 -3.87 -13.59
N LYS A 135 -7.87 -3.40 -14.84
CA LYS A 135 -7.27 -2.10 -15.15
C LYS A 135 -8.09 -0.94 -14.58
N TRP A 136 -9.42 -1.01 -14.65
CA TRP A 136 -10.29 -0.02 -14.04
C TRP A 136 -10.18 -0.04 -12.51
N LEU A 137 -10.26 -1.21 -11.89
CA LEU A 137 -10.18 -1.39 -10.44
C LEU A 137 -8.84 -0.89 -9.89
N ALA A 138 -7.72 -1.23 -10.55
CA ALA A 138 -6.40 -0.74 -10.15
C ALA A 138 -6.32 0.80 -10.13
N ARG A 139 -6.90 1.48 -11.14
CA ARG A 139 -6.96 2.95 -11.17
C ARG A 139 -7.85 3.52 -10.08
N PHE A 140 -9.00 2.89 -9.84
CA PHE A 140 -9.92 3.31 -8.78
C PHE A 140 -9.24 3.23 -7.40
N ARG A 141 -8.58 2.11 -7.12
CA ARG A 141 -7.87 1.86 -5.86
C ARG A 141 -6.66 2.76 -5.66
N ASP A 142 -5.94 3.07 -6.74
CA ASP A 142 -4.85 4.07 -6.68
C ASP A 142 -5.38 5.46 -6.28
N GLY A 143 -6.54 5.84 -6.82
CA GLY A 143 -7.24 7.08 -6.45
C GLY A 143 -7.77 7.10 -5.00
N GLU A 144 -8.09 5.93 -4.42
CA GLU A 144 -8.40 5.77 -3.00
C GLU A 144 -7.13 5.76 -2.11
N GLY A 145 -5.92 5.88 -2.68
CA GLY A 145 -4.68 5.95 -1.91
C GLY A 145 -4.01 4.60 -1.62
N TYR A 146 -4.47 3.49 -2.20
CA TYR A 146 -3.86 2.16 -2.03
C TYR A 146 -2.52 1.99 -2.78
N MET A 147 -2.11 3.00 -3.54
CA MET A 147 -0.87 3.03 -4.30
C MET A 147 -0.72 1.80 -5.20
N THR A 148 -1.66 1.69 -6.13
CA THR A 148 -1.97 0.44 -6.81
C THR A 148 -1.31 0.35 -8.18
N GLN A 149 -0.86 -0.84 -8.55
CA GLN A 149 -0.29 -1.15 -9.87
C GLN A 149 -0.89 -2.45 -10.40
N LEU A 150 -1.28 -2.46 -11.69
CA LEU A 150 -1.65 -3.68 -12.39
C LEU A 150 -0.39 -4.27 -13.04
N VAL A 151 -0.07 -5.53 -12.74
CA VAL A 151 1.08 -6.25 -13.28
C VAL A 151 0.58 -7.42 -14.12
N THR A 152 0.90 -7.39 -15.41
CA THR A 152 0.55 -8.41 -16.40
C THR A 152 1.84 -8.84 -17.11
N GLY A 153 2.48 -9.93 -16.67
CA GLY A 153 3.72 -10.42 -17.33
C GLY A 153 4.73 -11.19 -16.48
N ASP A 154 4.50 -11.41 -15.18
CA ASP A 154 5.39 -12.24 -14.35
C ASP A 154 5.00 -13.73 -14.40
N GLU A 155 5.94 -14.63 -14.08
CA GLU A 155 5.73 -16.10 -13.97
C GLU A 155 4.61 -16.54 -12.99
N GLY A 156 3.99 -15.60 -12.27
CA GLY A 156 2.90 -15.84 -11.32
C GLY A 156 1.50 -15.40 -11.79
N GLY A 157 1.34 -15.00 -13.06
CA GLY A 157 0.06 -14.56 -13.62
C GLY A 157 -0.30 -13.09 -13.33
N PRO A 158 -1.47 -12.63 -13.80
CA PRO A 158 -1.91 -11.25 -13.61
C PRO A 158 -2.24 -10.97 -12.14
N LYS A 159 -1.80 -9.80 -11.66
CA LYS A 159 -2.05 -9.36 -10.28
C LYS A 159 -2.26 -7.86 -10.16
N ILE A 160 -3.09 -7.46 -9.20
CA ILE A 160 -3.15 -6.08 -8.72
C ILE A 160 -2.30 -6.01 -7.45
N LEU A 161 -1.32 -5.11 -7.44
CA LEU A 161 -0.39 -4.87 -6.33
C LEU A 161 -0.72 -3.56 -5.64
N GLU A 162 -1.00 -3.60 -4.34
CA GLU A 162 -1.23 -2.43 -3.48
C GLU A 162 -0.03 -2.26 -2.53
N CYS A 163 0.62 -1.10 -2.57
CA CYS A 163 1.80 -0.79 -1.74
C CYS A 163 1.46 0.01 -0.46
N HIS A 164 0.18 0.35 -0.29
CA HIS A 164 -0.34 1.04 0.88
C HIS A 164 -1.77 0.58 1.16
N SER A 165 -2.19 0.66 2.43
CA SER A 165 -3.60 0.57 2.79
C SER A 165 -3.97 1.82 3.58
N PRO A 166 -4.86 2.69 3.07
CA PRO A 166 -5.38 3.84 3.81
C PRO A 166 -6.13 3.43 5.08
N ILE A 167 -6.59 2.19 5.18
CA ILE A 167 -7.28 1.68 6.38
C ILE A 167 -6.40 0.67 7.14
N MET A 168 -5.07 0.78 7.03
CA MET A 168 -4.12 -0.19 7.61
C MET A 168 -4.40 -0.49 9.09
N ASN A 169 -4.55 0.56 9.88
CA ASN A 169 -4.85 0.47 11.31
C ASN A 169 -6.17 -0.26 11.59
N LEU A 170 -7.18 -0.06 10.73
CA LEU A 170 -8.46 -0.76 10.85
C LEU A 170 -8.33 -2.23 10.45
N LEU A 171 -7.59 -2.51 9.37
CA LEU A 171 -7.29 -3.86 8.89
C LEU A 171 -6.50 -4.67 9.93
N GLU A 172 -5.58 -4.04 10.65
CA GLU A 172 -4.81 -4.66 11.73
C GLU A 172 -5.67 -4.98 12.96
N ARG A 173 -6.68 -4.16 13.25
CA ARG A 173 -7.59 -4.37 14.38
C ARG A 173 -8.72 -5.35 14.06
N TYR A 174 -9.20 -5.35 12.82
CA TYR A 174 -10.34 -6.14 12.36
C TYR A 174 -9.94 -6.99 11.14
N PRO A 175 -9.39 -8.20 11.36
CA PRO A 175 -8.90 -9.06 10.28
C PRO A 175 -9.95 -9.43 9.22
N ILE A 176 -11.25 -9.38 9.55
CA ILE A 176 -12.35 -9.59 8.61
C ILE A 176 -12.24 -8.69 7.38
N ILE A 177 -11.68 -7.48 7.51
CA ILE A 177 -11.49 -6.54 6.39
C ILE A 177 -10.66 -7.15 5.27
N ALA A 178 -9.62 -7.91 5.60
CA ALA A 178 -8.78 -8.54 4.58
C ALA A 178 -9.58 -9.52 3.70
N ARG A 179 -10.55 -10.22 4.29
CA ARG A 179 -11.47 -11.10 3.56
C ARG A 179 -12.47 -10.30 2.74
N LEU A 180 -13.08 -9.27 3.35
CA LEU A 180 -14.04 -8.41 2.66
C LEU A 180 -13.43 -7.68 1.45
N GLU A 181 -12.16 -7.27 1.54
CA GLU A 181 -11.42 -6.72 0.40
C GLU A 181 -11.22 -7.77 -0.70
N GLN A 182 -10.87 -9.01 -0.35
CA GLN A 182 -10.75 -10.08 -1.34
C GLN A 182 -12.11 -10.36 -2.03
N ASP A 183 -13.18 -10.51 -1.25
CA ASP A 183 -14.53 -10.75 -1.76
C ASP A 183 -14.99 -9.60 -2.69
N MET A 184 -14.66 -8.35 -2.34
CA MET A 184 -14.91 -7.17 -3.18
C MET A 184 -14.15 -7.27 -4.52
N PHE A 185 -12.88 -7.68 -4.51
CA PHE A 185 -12.11 -7.87 -5.73
C PHE A 185 -12.71 -8.98 -6.60
N GLU A 186 -13.06 -10.13 -6.02
CA GLU A 186 -13.70 -11.23 -6.76
C GLU A 186 -15.01 -10.78 -7.40
N ALA A 187 -15.84 -10.07 -6.64
CA ALA A 187 -17.14 -9.61 -7.09
C ALA A 187 -17.05 -8.57 -8.22
N VAL A 188 -16.03 -7.72 -8.22
CA VAL A 188 -15.79 -6.72 -9.27
C VAL A 188 -15.13 -7.35 -10.49
N LEU A 189 -14.17 -8.26 -10.32
CA LEU A 189 -13.48 -8.90 -11.43
C LEU A 189 -14.31 -10.00 -12.09
N GLY A 190 -15.22 -10.64 -11.35
CA GLY A 190 -16.03 -11.76 -11.81
C GLY A 190 -15.24 -13.06 -11.93
N THR A 191 -14.16 -13.22 -11.16
CA THR A 191 -13.28 -14.39 -11.14
C THR A 191 -12.72 -14.56 -9.72
N PRO A 192 -12.36 -15.78 -9.29
CA PRO A 192 -11.70 -15.99 -8.00
C PRO A 192 -10.39 -15.22 -7.89
N VAL A 193 -10.10 -14.72 -6.68
CA VAL A 193 -8.92 -13.89 -6.41
C VAL A 193 -8.17 -14.47 -5.23
N ARG A 194 -6.86 -14.68 -5.40
CA ARG A 194 -5.99 -15.10 -4.31
C ARG A 194 -5.23 -13.90 -3.76
N ARG A 195 -5.36 -13.66 -2.46
CA ARG A 195 -4.68 -12.56 -1.76
C ARG A 195 -3.40 -13.05 -1.10
N GLU A 196 -2.30 -12.34 -1.31
CA GLU A 196 -1.02 -12.55 -0.62
C GLU A 196 -0.49 -11.23 -0.06
N ILE A 197 0.17 -11.30 1.10
CA ILE A 197 0.78 -10.13 1.73
C ILE A 197 2.27 -10.39 1.96
N ILE A 198 3.09 -9.42 1.60
CA ILE A 198 4.49 -9.33 2.03
C ILE A 198 4.62 -8.14 2.97
N ARG A 199 5.08 -8.42 4.20
CA ARG A 199 5.42 -7.41 5.22
C ARG A 199 6.82 -7.67 5.73
N ASN A 200 7.74 -6.75 5.48
CA ASN A 200 9.11 -6.85 6.01
C ASN A 200 9.71 -5.45 6.24
N SER A 201 10.21 -5.18 7.44
CA SER A 201 10.63 -3.84 7.85
C SER A 201 9.47 -2.83 7.65
N GLY A 202 9.61 -1.84 6.77
CA GLY A 202 8.54 -0.96 6.30
C GLY A 202 7.98 -1.29 4.91
N LEU A 203 8.33 -2.42 4.31
CA LEU A 203 7.67 -2.87 3.09
C LEU A 203 6.27 -3.40 3.44
N TYR A 204 5.27 -2.91 2.72
CA TYR A 204 3.93 -3.47 2.67
C TYR A 204 3.55 -3.66 1.21
N GLU A 205 3.28 -4.90 0.83
CA GLU A 205 2.73 -5.25 -0.48
C GLU A 205 1.56 -6.21 -0.27
N CYS A 206 0.40 -5.87 -0.82
CA CYS A 206 -0.75 -6.76 -0.91
C CYS A 206 -1.00 -7.05 -2.38
N ALA A 207 -0.88 -8.32 -2.77
CA ALA A 207 -1.08 -8.78 -4.13
C ALA A 207 -2.39 -9.57 -4.24
N PHE A 208 -3.21 -9.20 -5.21
CA PHE A 208 -4.44 -9.88 -5.59
C PHE A 208 -4.24 -10.54 -6.94
N TYR A 209 -4.04 -11.86 -6.94
CA TYR A 209 -3.83 -12.68 -8.13
C TYR A 209 -5.16 -13.18 -8.70
N PHE A 210 -5.30 -13.19 -10.02
CA PHE A 210 -6.52 -13.63 -10.70
C PHE A 210 -6.22 -14.21 -12.08
N SER A 211 -7.19 -14.90 -12.68
CA SER A 211 -7.11 -15.44 -14.03
C SER A 211 -7.84 -14.53 -15.02
N LEU A 212 -7.34 -14.44 -16.26
CA LEU A 212 -7.94 -13.65 -17.36
C LEU A 212 -9.05 -14.40 -18.09
#